data_AF-A0A7S0BBM5-F1
#
_entry.id   AF-A0A7S0BBM5-F1
#
_cell.length_a   1.000
_cell.length_b   1.000
_cell.length_c   1.000
_cell.angle_alpha   90.00
_cell.angle_beta   90.00
_cell.angle_gamma   90.00
#
_symmetry.space_group_name_H-M   'P 1'
#
loop_
_entity.id
_entity.type
_entity.pdbx_description
1 polymer ?
#
loop_
_entity_poly.entity_id
_entity_poly.type
_entity_poly.pdbx_seq_one_letter_code
_entity_poly.pdbx_strand_id
1 'polypeptide(L)'
;ARIRECLKGEDGEESRSVVIGRLELEWLLQGKDMLQNLNTMGLDPSQVFALYDLLADQDLGGVDREELLGALTRLKSSAKGVDIATLMFETQRINRQICALMR
;
A
#
# COMPACT_ATOMS: atom_id res chain seq x y z
N ALA A 1 6.47 -9.19 10.24
CA ALA A 1 7.16 -8.03 9.65
C ALA A 1 6.69 -6.78 10.37
N ARG A 2 7.61 -5.97 10.93
CA ARG A 2 7.31 -4.77 11.74
C ARG A 2 6.40 -3.73 11.07
N ILE A 3 6.30 -3.71 9.73
CA ILE A 3 5.31 -2.87 9.01
C ILE A 3 3.86 -3.19 9.39
N ARG A 4 3.54 -4.46 9.72
CA ARG A 4 2.20 -4.81 10.18
C ARG A 4 1.88 -4.10 11.51
N GLU A 5 2.86 -3.91 12.37
CA GLU A 5 2.69 -3.17 13.63
C GLU A 5 2.54 -1.67 13.35
N CYS A 6 3.34 -1.10 12.44
CA CYS A 6 3.17 0.31 12.03
C CYS A 6 1.82 0.60 11.39
N LEU A 7 1.27 -0.33 10.60
CA LEU A 7 -0.04 -0.17 9.96
C LEU A 7 -1.21 -0.44 10.91
N LYS A 8 -1.00 -1.24 11.96
CA LYS A 8 -1.97 -1.48 13.04
C LYS A 8 -1.98 -0.35 14.10
N GLY A 9 -0.88 0.39 14.21
CA GLY A 9 -0.70 1.45 15.19
C GLY A 9 -0.23 0.94 16.55
N GLU A 10 0.46 1.81 17.29
CA GLU A 10 0.73 1.59 18.72
C GLU A 10 -0.57 1.84 19.50
N ASP A 11 -0.81 0.98 20.50
CA ASP A 11 -1.99 0.92 21.37
C ASP A 11 -3.22 0.24 20.77
N GLY A 12 -3.69 -0.79 21.50
CA GLY A 12 -4.83 -1.65 21.16
C GLY A 12 -6.18 -0.95 21.21
N GLU A 13 -6.37 0.08 20.39
CA GLU A 13 -7.69 0.62 20.08
C GLU A 13 -8.29 -0.10 18.87
N GLU A 14 -9.36 -0.83 19.14
CA GLU A 14 -10.22 -1.59 18.24
C GLU A 14 -11.00 -0.70 17.23
N SER A 15 -10.49 0.48 16.87
CA SER A 15 -11.21 1.46 16.02
C SER A 15 -10.33 2.29 15.11
N ARG A 16 -9.24 1.72 14.57
CA ARG A 16 -8.67 2.25 13.32
C ARG A 16 -9.47 1.71 12.12
N SER A 17 -9.91 2.62 11.25
CA SER A 17 -10.60 2.28 10.01
C SER A 17 -9.83 1.22 9.22
N VAL A 18 -10.55 0.21 8.73
CA VAL A 18 -10.02 -0.86 7.86
C VAL A 18 -9.39 -0.26 6.59
N VAL A 19 -9.88 0.91 6.18
CA VAL A 19 -9.38 1.69 5.05
C VAL A 19 -8.42 2.77 5.55
N ILE A 20 -7.26 2.89 4.91
CA ILE A 20 -6.29 3.97 5.10
C ILE A 20 -6.54 5.09 4.09
N GLY A 21 -6.74 6.30 4.59
CA GLY A 21 -6.89 7.51 3.80
C GLY A 21 -5.55 8.12 3.40
N ARG A 22 -5.53 9.02 2.41
CA ARG A 22 -4.28 9.60 1.89
C ARG A 22 -3.52 10.40 2.95
N LEU A 23 -4.24 11.24 3.70
CA LEU A 23 -3.68 12.02 4.81
C LEU A 23 -3.14 11.11 5.93
N GLU A 24 -3.83 10.01 6.20
CA GLU A 24 -3.38 9.05 7.21
C GLU A 24 -2.08 8.35 6.76
N LEU A 25 -1.99 7.97 5.47
CA LEU A 25 -0.78 7.43 4.90
C LEU A 25 0.37 8.44 4.96
N GLU A 26 0.12 9.71 4.64
CA GLU A 26 1.12 10.78 4.73
C GLU A 26 1.67 10.90 6.15
N TRP A 27 0.82 10.90 7.18
CA TRP A 27 1.26 10.92 8.57
C TRP A 27 2.05 9.67 8.96
N LEU A 28 1.61 8.49 8.53
CA LEU A 28 2.33 7.24 8.78
C LEU A 28 3.72 7.26 8.15
N LEU A 29 3.86 7.80 6.94
CA LEU A 29 5.15 7.93 6.24
C LEU A 29 6.06 9.03 6.80
N GLN A 30 5.57 9.91 7.67
CA GLN A 30 6.40 10.84 8.45
C GLN A 30 6.95 10.19 9.74
N GLY A 31 6.38 9.07 10.17
CA GLY A 31 6.83 8.33 11.34
C GLY A 31 8.20 7.69 11.15
N LYS A 32 9.13 7.93 12.09
CA LYS A 32 10.49 7.39 12.05
C LYS A 32 10.51 5.87 11.92
N ASP A 33 9.60 5.16 12.58
CA ASP A 33 9.55 3.70 12.57
C ASP A 33 9.09 3.15 11.22
N MET A 34 8.11 3.80 10.58
CA MET A 34 7.65 3.43 9.24
C MET A 34 8.75 3.68 8.20
N LEU A 35 9.43 4.83 8.28
CA LEU A 35 10.56 5.15 7.40
C LEU A 35 11.72 4.16 7.55
N GLN A 36 12.09 3.79 8.78
CA GLN A 36 13.13 2.77 9.02
C GLN A 36 12.72 1.41 8.46
N ASN A 37 11.45 1.04 8.62
CA ASN A 37 10.93 -0.21 8.09
C ASN A 37 10.95 -0.23 6.56
N LEU A 38 10.53 0.85 5.90
CA LEU A 38 10.59 0.98 4.43
C LEU A 38 12.02 0.93 3.91
N ASN A 39 12.95 1.63 4.57
CA ASN A 39 14.36 1.58 4.22
C ASN A 39 14.94 0.15 4.35
N THR A 40 14.53 -0.59 5.38
CA THR A 40 14.90 -2.02 5.55
C THR A 40 14.30 -2.91 4.45
N MET A 41 13.25 -2.45 3.77
CA MET A 41 12.66 -3.12 2.60
C MET A 41 13.21 -2.60 1.27
N GLY A 42 14.11 -1.62 1.28
CA GLY A 42 14.60 -0.95 0.07
C GLY A 42 13.53 -0.14 -0.66
N LEU A 43 12.50 0.31 0.07
CA LEU A 43 11.37 1.06 -0.46
C LEU A 43 11.49 2.54 -0.09
N ASP A 44 11.20 3.40 -1.07
CA ASP A 44 11.10 4.84 -0.87
C ASP A 44 9.63 5.25 -0.59
N PRO A 45 9.36 6.26 0.27
CA PRO A 45 8.00 6.74 0.50
C PRO A 45 7.23 7.08 -0.79
N SER A 46 7.90 7.60 -1.83
CA SER A 46 7.28 7.86 -3.14
C SER A 46 6.72 6.60 -3.80
N GLN A 47 7.38 5.45 -3.65
CA GLN A 47 6.90 4.17 -4.16
C GLN A 47 5.67 3.69 -3.38
N VAL A 48 5.60 3.99 -2.08
CA VAL A 48 4.43 3.68 -1.26
C VAL A 48 3.24 4.55 -1.66
N PHE A 49 3.45 5.83 -1.97
CA PHE A 49 2.39 6.69 -2.50
C PHE A 49 1.90 6.23 -3.87
N ALA A 50 2.81 5.86 -4.77
CA ALA A 50 2.42 5.31 -6.07
C ALA A 50 1.61 4.01 -5.92
N LEU A 51 1.99 3.15 -4.97
CA LEU A 51 1.26 1.94 -4.64
C LEU A 51 -0.11 2.23 -4.02
N TYR A 52 -0.20 3.26 -3.18
CA TYR A 52 -1.47 3.71 -2.62
C TYR A 52 -2.41 4.22 -3.71
N ASP A 53 -1.95 5.10 -4.59
CA ASP A 53 -2.76 5.66 -5.67
C ASP A 53 -3.22 4.56 -6.66
N LEU A 54 -2.48 3.45 -6.77
CA LEU A 54 -2.86 2.28 -7.55
C LEU A 54 -4.00 1.48 -6.89
N LEU A 55 -3.85 1.20 -5.60
CA LEU A 55 -4.81 0.40 -4.84
C LEU A 55 -6.05 1.19 -4.45
N ALA A 56 -5.99 2.52 -4.44
CA ALA A 56 -7.07 3.37 -3.97
C ALA A 56 -8.35 3.10 -4.75
N ASP A 57 -9.38 2.73 -4.01
CA ASP A 57 -10.73 2.61 -4.53
C ASP A 57 -11.50 3.90 -4.23
N GLN A 58 -12.02 4.53 -5.28
CA GLN A 58 -12.78 5.78 -5.17
C GLN A 58 -14.06 5.58 -4.35
N ASP A 59 -14.64 4.37 -4.37
CA ASP A 59 -15.86 4.05 -3.65
C ASP A 59 -15.59 3.80 -2.16
N LEU A 60 -14.36 3.43 -1.78
CA LEU A 60 -13.94 3.24 -0.38
C LEU A 60 -13.33 4.50 0.23
N GLY A 61 -12.94 5.48 -0.58
CA GLY A 61 -12.24 6.69 -0.11
C GLY A 61 -10.80 6.43 0.35
N GLY A 62 -10.20 5.30 -0.03
CA GLY A 62 -8.84 4.92 0.35
C GLY A 62 -8.47 3.49 -0.04
N VAL A 63 -7.50 2.92 0.68
CA VAL A 63 -6.99 1.55 0.45
C VAL A 63 -7.23 0.67 1.65
N ASP A 64 -7.61 -0.59 1.47
CA ASP A 64 -7.66 -1.55 2.57
C ASP A 64 -6.26 -1.80 3.17
N ARG A 65 -6.13 -1.77 4.50
CA ARG A 65 -4.81 -1.92 5.16
C ARG A 65 -4.13 -3.25 4.89
N GLU A 66 -4.88 -4.36 4.83
CA GLU A 66 -4.31 -5.67 4.54
C GLU A 66 -3.94 -5.77 3.05
N GLU A 67 -4.68 -5.10 2.15
CA GLU A 67 -4.29 -4.96 0.75
C GLU A 67 -2.97 -4.16 0.59
N LEU A 68 -2.85 -3.03 1.28
CA LEU A 68 -1.63 -2.22 1.29
C LEU A 68 -0.44 -2.99 1.89
N LEU A 69 -0.64 -3.69 3.01
CA LEU A 69 0.37 -4.55 3.62
C LEU A 69 0.78 -5.69 2.69
N GLY A 70 -0.19 -6.34 2.03
CA GLY A 70 0.02 -7.39 1.06
C GLY A 70 0.84 -6.90 -0.13
N ALA A 71 0.57 -5.68 -0.60
CA ALA A 71 1.29 -5.08 -1.70
C ALA A 71 2.74 -4.70 -1.30
N LEU A 72 2.95 -4.07 -0.13
CA LEU A 72 4.29 -3.74 0.38
C LEU A 72 5.15 -4.98 0.66
N THR A 73 4.55 -6.05 1.17
CA THR A 73 5.27 -7.31 1.43
C THR A 73 5.68 -8.04 0.15
N ARG A 74 4.85 -7.99 -0.90
CA ARG A 74 5.20 -8.49 -2.25
C ARG A 74 6.32 -7.67 -2.89
N LEU A 75 6.31 -6.36 -2.67
CA LEU A 75 7.35 -5.46 -3.19
C LEU A 75 8.72 -5.76 -2.56
N LYS A 76 8.74 -6.14 -1.28
CA LYS A 76 9.97 -6.57 -0.57
C LYS A 76 10.55 -7.89 -1.10
N SER A 77 9.74 -8.82 -1.59
CA SER A 77 10.18 -10.19 -1.89
C SER A 77 10.89 -10.37 -3.25
N SER A 78 11.19 -9.29 -3.97
CA SER A 78 11.92 -9.38 -5.24
C SER A 78 12.86 -8.20 -5.42
N ALA A 79 14.15 -8.51 -5.58
CA ALA A 79 15.14 -7.59 -6.15
C ALA A 79 14.77 -7.31 -7.62
N LYS A 80 13.75 -6.44 -7.84
CA LYS A 80 13.28 -5.80 -9.08
C LYS A 80 11.94 -5.06 -8.81
N GLY A 81 11.87 -4.30 -7.71
CA GLY A 81 10.62 -3.71 -7.20
C GLY A 81 9.88 -2.82 -8.20
N VAL A 82 10.59 -2.13 -9.09
CA VAL A 82 10.00 -1.24 -10.11
C VAL A 82 9.34 -2.03 -11.25
N ASP A 83 10.00 -3.07 -11.76
CA ASP A 83 9.47 -3.88 -12.87
C ASP A 83 8.21 -4.65 -12.45
N ILE A 84 8.19 -5.16 -11.21
CA ILE A 84 7.05 -5.89 -10.67
C ILE A 84 5.90 -4.95 -10.32
N ALA A 85 6.18 -3.77 -9.74
CA ALA A 85 5.13 -2.76 -9.53
C ALA A 85 4.50 -2.35 -10.86
N THR A 86 5.30 -2.22 -11.92
CA THR A 86 4.84 -1.90 -13.27
C THR A 86 3.98 -3.03 -13.86
N LEU A 87 4.42 -4.28 -13.74
CA LEU A 87 3.64 -5.45 -14.17
C LEU A 87 2.32 -5.59 -13.40
N MET A 88 2.33 -5.33 -12.09
CA MET A 88 1.12 -5.31 -11.26
C MET A 88 0.16 -4.20 -11.70
N PHE A 89 0.68 -3.00 -11.98
CA PHE A 89 -0.08 -1.87 -12.52
C PHE A 89 -0.74 -2.22 -13.85
N GLU A 90 0.01 -2.75 -14.81
CA GLU A 90 -0.52 -3.12 -16.12
C GLU A 90 -1.58 -4.23 -16.00
N THR A 91 -1.33 -5.23 -15.15
CA THR A 91 -2.27 -6.35 -14.92
C THR A 91 -3.57 -5.86 -14.27
N GLN A 92 -3.49 -5.02 -13.24
CA GLN A 92 -4.69 -4.46 -12.59
C GLN A 92 -5.47 -3.54 -13.53
N ARG A 93 -4.79 -2.70 -14.31
CA ARG A 93 -5.44 -1.82 -15.30
C ARG A 93 -6.19 -2.64 -16.35
N ILE A 94 -5.56 -3.69 -16.89
CA ILE A 94 -6.17 -4.59 -17.87
C ILE A 94 -7.39 -5.28 -17.27
N ASN A 95 -7.31 -5.79 -16.03
CA ASN A 95 -8.44 -6.42 -15.35
C ASN A 95 -9.61 -5.45 -15.14
N ARG A 96 -9.34 -4.20 -14.72
CA ARG A 96 -10.39 -3.17 -14.60
C ARG A 96 -11.07 -2.89 -15.94
N GLN A 97 -10.31 -2.81 -17.03
CA GLN A 97 -10.85 -2.61 -18.38
C GLN A 97 -11.68 -3.80 -18.87
N ILE A 98 -11.22 -5.03 -18.62
CA ILE A 98 -11.95 -6.26 -18.96
C ILE A 98 -13.26 -6.33 -18.18
N CYS A 99 -13.25 -6.06 -16.86
CA CYS A 99 -14.47 -6.03 -16.06
C CYS A 99 -15.45 -4.94 -16.51
N ALA A 100 -14.95 -3.79 -16.97
CA ALA A 100 -15.80 -2.72 -17.50
C ALA A 100 -16.44 -3.09 -18.86
N LEU A 101 -15.79 -3.91 -19.68
CA LEU A 101 -16.31 -4.41 -20.96
C LEU A 101 -17.32 -5.56 -20.80
N MET A 102 -17.35 -6.22 -19.63
CA MET A 102 -18.29 -7.31 -19.31
C MET A 102 -19.57 -6.81 -18.61
N ARG A 103 -19.79 -5.50 -18.53
CA ARG A 103 -21.08 -4.86 -18.19
C ARG A 103 -21.81 -4.44 -19.45
#